data_AF-F4NSN2-F1
#
_entry.id   AF-F4NSN2-F1
#
_cell.length_a   1.000
_cell.length_b   1.000
_cell.length_c   1.000
_cell.angle_alpha   90.00
_cell.angle_beta   90.00
_cell.angle_gamma   90.00
#
_symmetry.space_group_name_H-M   'P 1'
#
loop_
_entity.id
_entity.type
_entity.pdbx_description
1 polymer ?
#
loop_
_entity_poly.entity_id
_entity_poly.type
_entity_poly.pdbx_seq_one_letter_code
_entity_poly.pdbx_strand_id
1 'polypeptide(L)'
;MSSVAAYRNLFIITGASKGFGKSIALALADSPLLTAQPTDVLLVARNLVELNDVKAAVEQIFQEAHVAPRHSLSVHVCTEDFSSNDMDVVSQRIISRSAMQSPLAYTTAVLFNNAGTLGTLSRIRDQTISDMRKSIDVNLMAPLVLSAAFLKQFADCSKLILVNVSSLAAIQPFDTWGVYSSIKAARDMFHQVIAVEEANIDAEEALSKRTTSPCSKDTQDTQAPLKSARVRVLNYAPGPMDTDMQTRIRNEMPEIELKQAYVKMHDQGQLVDPNDSASVLMSLLESDDYINGSHIDYYDVQNTELSKK
;
A
#
# COMPACT_ATOMS: atom_id res chain seq x y z
N MET A 1 4.21 -34.11 -20.66
CA MET A 1 4.80 -32.83 -20.22
C MET A 1 3.65 -31.89 -19.93
N SER A 2 3.29 -31.69 -18.65
CA SER A 2 2.23 -30.75 -18.29
C SER A 2 2.71 -29.34 -18.64
N SER A 3 2.00 -28.66 -19.52
CA SER A 3 2.12 -27.22 -19.73
C SER A 3 1.97 -26.55 -18.36
N VAL A 4 3.06 -26.03 -17.78
CA VAL A 4 2.95 -25.14 -16.63
C VAL A 4 2.19 -23.93 -17.15
N ALA A 5 0.97 -23.70 -16.67
CA ALA A 5 0.22 -22.52 -17.03
C ALA A 5 1.10 -21.29 -16.73
N ALA A 6 1.31 -20.44 -17.72
CA ALA A 6 2.11 -19.23 -17.55
C ALA A 6 1.28 -18.26 -16.71
N TYR A 7 1.74 -17.96 -15.50
CA TYR A 7 1.11 -17.00 -14.61
C TYR A 7 1.91 -15.71 -14.53
N ARG A 8 1.26 -14.65 -14.06
CA ARG A 8 1.90 -13.34 -13.83
C ARG A 8 1.72 -12.86 -12.39
N ASN A 9 2.52 -11.88 -12.00
CA ASN A 9 2.24 -11.04 -10.85
C ASN A 9 1.62 -9.72 -11.29
N LEU A 10 0.84 -9.09 -10.41
CA LEU A 10 0.25 -7.77 -10.61
C LEU A 10 0.56 -6.86 -9.43
N PHE A 11 1.02 -5.64 -9.69
CA PHE A 11 1.20 -4.60 -8.69
C PHE A 11 0.41 -3.35 -9.08
N ILE A 12 -0.47 -2.87 -8.22
CA ILE A 12 -1.27 -1.66 -8.42
C ILE A 12 -0.81 -0.60 -7.42
N ILE A 13 -0.30 0.52 -7.90
CA ILE A 13 0.22 1.61 -7.05
C ILE A 13 -0.62 2.86 -7.25
N THR A 14 -1.34 3.27 -6.22
CA THR A 14 -2.12 4.53 -6.23
C THR A 14 -1.27 5.72 -5.80
N GLY A 15 -1.50 6.90 -6.38
CA GLY A 15 -0.68 8.09 -6.09
C GLY A 15 0.75 7.94 -6.61
N ALA A 16 0.95 7.21 -7.70
CA ALA A 16 2.25 6.80 -8.20
C ALA A 16 3.06 7.91 -8.91
N SER A 17 2.45 9.08 -9.19
CA SER A 17 3.10 10.10 -10.02
C SER A 17 4.22 10.86 -9.30
N LYS A 18 4.16 10.94 -7.96
CA LYS A 18 5.12 11.71 -7.15
C LYS A 18 5.23 11.22 -5.71
N GLY A 19 6.17 11.82 -4.97
CA GLY A 19 6.39 11.54 -3.54
C GLY A 19 6.62 10.05 -3.29
N PHE A 20 6.03 9.53 -2.21
CA PHE A 20 6.24 8.15 -1.80
C PHE A 20 5.72 7.11 -2.80
N GLY A 21 4.61 7.38 -3.50
CA GLY A 21 4.09 6.45 -4.50
C GLY A 21 5.03 6.25 -5.68
N LYS A 22 5.73 7.31 -6.11
CA LYS A 22 6.81 7.23 -7.09
C LYS A 22 7.95 6.38 -6.54
N SER A 23 8.40 6.64 -5.31
CA SER A 23 9.49 5.87 -4.69
C SER A 23 9.16 4.39 -4.50
N ILE A 24 7.92 4.03 -4.15
CA ILE A 24 7.45 2.64 -4.14
C ILE A 24 7.63 2.00 -5.52
N ALA A 25 7.20 2.69 -6.59
CA ALA A 25 7.30 2.16 -7.95
C ALA A 25 8.76 1.93 -8.37
N LEU A 26 9.66 2.86 -8.04
CA LEU A 26 11.09 2.75 -8.34
C LEU A 26 11.77 1.65 -7.52
N ALA A 27 11.49 1.56 -6.21
CA ALA A 27 12.04 0.51 -5.35
C ALA A 27 11.56 -0.87 -5.77
N LEU A 28 10.30 -0.99 -6.22
CA LEU A 28 9.77 -2.22 -6.76
C LEU A 28 10.53 -2.67 -8.01
N ALA A 29 10.97 -1.73 -8.87
CA ALA A 29 11.69 -2.01 -10.12
C ALA A 29 12.99 -2.82 -9.91
N ASP A 30 13.64 -2.62 -8.76
CA ASP A 30 14.90 -3.27 -8.35
C ASP A 30 14.67 -4.45 -7.37
N SER A 31 13.42 -4.66 -6.94
CA SER A 31 13.09 -5.68 -5.94
C SER A 31 13.02 -7.08 -6.56
N PRO A 32 13.54 -8.11 -5.86
CA PRO A 32 13.29 -9.52 -6.15
C PRO A 32 11.82 -9.89 -6.40
N LEU A 33 10.87 -9.13 -5.84
CA LEU A 33 9.42 -9.32 -6.05
C LEU A 33 8.99 -9.25 -7.51
N LEU A 34 9.67 -8.45 -8.36
CA LEU A 34 9.43 -8.40 -9.80
C LEU A 34 10.13 -9.51 -10.58
N THR A 35 11.21 -10.04 -10.04
CA THR A 35 12.14 -10.92 -10.78
C THR A 35 11.77 -12.40 -10.70
N ALA A 36 10.81 -12.76 -9.86
CA ALA A 36 10.41 -14.14 -9.65
C ALA A 36 9.54 -14.69 -10.81
N GLN A 37 8.74 -13.83 -11.45
CA GLN A 37 7.78 -14.20 -12.50
C GLN A 37 7.49 -13.02 -13.42
N PRO A 38 6.92 -13.24 -14.62
CA PRO A 38 6.48 -12.15 -15.47
C PRO A 38 5.47 -11.27 -14.75
N THR A 39 5.58 -9.95 -14.87
CA THR A 39 4.88 -9.02 -13.98
C THR A 39 4.26 -7.85 -14.73
N ASP A 40 3.05 -7.47 -14.31
CA ASP A 40 2.38 -6.23 -14.70
C ASP A 40 2.37 -5.24 -13.54
N VAL A 41 2.68 -3.98 -13.82
CA VAL A 41 2.61 -2.87 -12.86
C VAL A 41 1.61 -1.84 -13.39
N LEU A 42 0.58 -1.51 -12.62
CA LEU A 42 -0.36 -0.43 -12.91
C LEU A 42 -0.09 0.78 -12.00
N LEU A 43 0.35 1.87 -12.61
CA LEU A 43 0.56 3.16 -11.95
C LEU A 43 -0.71 4.01 -12.07
N VAL A 44 -1.29 4.41 -10.94
CA VAL A 44 -2.54 5.16 -10.88
C VAL A 44 -2.32 6.53 -10.23
N ALA A 45 -2.65 7.60 -10.94
CA ALA A 45 -2.65 8.98 -10.43
C ALA A 45 -3.44 9.89 -11.38
N ARG A 46 -3.46 11.21 -11.14
CA ARG A 46 -4.16 12.16 -12.03
C ARG A 46 -3.31 12.66 -13.19
N ASN A 47 -2.01 12.86 -12.97
CA ASN A 47 -1.11 13.47 -13.95
C ASN A 47 -0.52 12.40 -14.87
N LEU A 48 -0.98 12.36 -16.13
CA LEU A 48 -0.51 11.40 -17.13
C LEU A 48 0.96 11.58 -17.50
N VAL A 49 1.46 12.83 -17.53
CA VAL A 49 2.86 13.11 -17.90
C VAL A 49 3.78 12.55 -16.83
N GLU A 50 3.54 12.91 -15.57
CA GLU A 50 4.32 12.38 -14.44
C GLU A 50 4.22 10.84 -14.35
N LEU A 51 3.05 10.25 -14.62
CA LEU A 51 2.90 8.78 -14.65
C LEU A 51 3.76 8.14 -15.73
N ASN A 52 3.85 8.74 -16.92
CA ASN A 52 4.70 8.23 -18.00
C ASN A 52 6.19 8.39 -17.66
N ASP A 53 6.58 9.47 -16.98
CA ASP A 53 7.95 9.65 -16.49
C ASP A 53 8.33 8.56 -15.48
N VAL A 54 7.45 8.27 -14.52
CA VAL A 54 7.66 7.18 -13.55
C VAL A 54 7.69 5.82 -14.24
N LYS A 55 6.79 5.58 -15.21
CA LYS A 55 6.80 4.37 -16.03
C LYS A 55 8.16 4.17 -16.72
N ALA A 56 8.67 5.18 -17.40
CA ALA A 56 9.94 5.11 -18.11
C ALA A 56 11.10 4.82 -17.16
N ALA A 57 11.10 5.46 -15.98
CA ALA A 57 12.12 5.21 -14.95
C ALA A 57 12.07 3.77 -14.40
N VAL A 58 10.88 3.23 -14.13
CA VAL A 58 10.71 1.82 -13.70
C VAL A 58 11.22 0.85 -14.76
N GLU A 59 10.86 1.07 -16.03
CA GLU A 59 11.30 0.23 -17.14
C GLU A 59 12.84 0.31 -17.33
N GLN A 60 13.42 1.49 -17.15
CA GLN A 60 14.87 1.68 -17.21
C GLN A 60 15.60 0.97 -16.07
N ILE A 61 15.18 1.17 -14.82
CA ILE A 61 15.80 0.51 -13.64
C ILE A 61 15.74 -1.01 -13.80
N PHE A 62 14.58 -1.54 -14.21
CA PHE A 62 14.42 -2.99 -14.41
C PHE A 62 15.38 -3.55 -15.47
N GLN A 63 15.61 -2.80 -16.56
CA GLN A 63 16.57 -3.18 -17.61
C GLN A 63 18.02 -3.13 -17.12
N GLU A 64 18.39 -2.12 -16.34
CA GLU A 64 19.76 -1.92 -15.84
C GLU A 64 20.14 -2.94 -14.75
N ALA A 65 19.21 -3.22 -13.82
CA ALA A 65 19.44 -4.15 -12.72
C ALA A 65 19.57 -5.61 -13.19
N HIS A 66 19.06 -5.95 -14.39
CA HIS A 66 18.95 -7.34 -14.84
C HIS A 66 19.60 -7.55 -16.22
N VAL A 67 20.89 -7.91 -16.21
CA VAL A 67 21.75 -8.16 -17.41
C VAL A 67 21.16 -9.19 -18.40
N ALA A 68 20.18 -9.99 -17.95
CA ALA A 68 19.18 -10.63 -18.81
C ALA A 68 17.91 -10.81 -17.99
N PRO A 69 16.83 -10.03 -18.22
CA PRO A 69 15.59 -10.19 -17.47
C PRO A 69 15.10 -11.62 -17.64
N ARG A 70 15.11 -12.41 -16.56
CA ARG A 70 14.61 -13.80 -16.60
C ARG A 70 13.12 -13.85 -16.96
N HIS A 71 12.41 -12.74 -16.78
CA HIS A 71 10.97 -12.60 -16.99
C HIS A 71 10.61 -11.22 -17.57
N SER A 72 9.42 -11.09 -18.16
CA SER A 72 8.94 -9.84 -18.76
C SER A 72 8.26 -8.93 -17.74
N LEU A 73 8.56 -7.63 -17.82
CA LEU A 73 7.85 -6.56 -17.12
C LEU A 73 6.95 -5.81 -18.12
N SER A 74 5.75 -5.44 -17.72
CA SER A 74 4.92 -4.48 -18.46
C SER A 74 4.37 -3.43 -17.50
N VAL A 75 4.68 -2.17 -17.77
CA VAL A 75 4.24 -1.05 -16.95
C VAL A 75 3.12 -0.30 -17.66
N HIS A 76 2.02 -0.09 -16.95
CA HIS A 76 0.80 0.52 -17.44
C HIS A 76 0.46 1.74 -16.60
N VAL A 77 -0.24 2.69 -17.21
CA VAL A 77 -0.71 3.90 -16.54
C VAL A 77 -2.22 3.98 -16.60
N CYS A 78 -2.84 4.51 -15.53
CA CYS A 78 -4.27 4.76 -15.44
C CYS A 78 -4.51 6.11 -14.75
N THR A 79 -5.20 7.01 -15.45
CA THR A 79 -5.52 8.34 -14.95
C THR A 79 -6.85 8.33 -14.23
N GLU A 80 -6.86 8.56 -12.93
CA GLU A 80 -8.09 8.58 -12.13
C GLU A 80 -8.04 9.66 -11.05
N ASP A 81 -9.22 10.23 -10.74
CA ASP A 81 -9.41 11.19 -9.67
C ASP A 81 -10.28 10.61 -8.56
N PHE A 82 -9.66 10.39 -7.41
CA PHE A 82 -10.33 9.85 -6.22
C PHE A 82 -11.23 10.86 -5.49
N SER A 83 -11.30 12.10 -5.96
CA SER A 83 -12.31 13.06 -5.51
C SER A 83 -13.64 12.96 -6.27
N SER A 84 -13.76 12.01 -7.21
CA SER A 84 -15.01 11.73 -7.91
C SER A 84 -16.13 11.30 -6.96
N ASN A 85 -17.35 11.75 -7.23
CA ASN A 85 -18.55 11.37 -6.47
C ASN A 85 -18.97 9.89 -6.69
N ASP A 86 -18.39 9.21 -7.69
CA ASP A 86 -18.69 7.81 -7.99
C ASP A 86 -17.43 6.95 -7.89
N MET A 87 -17.11 6.59 -6.65
CA MET A 87 -15.93 5.79 -6.34
C MET A 87 -16.08 4.33 -6.78
N ASP A 88 -17.30 3.81 -6.90
CA ASP A 88 -17.53 2.46 -7.43
C ASP A 88 -17.06 2.39 -8.88
N VAL A 89 -17.49 3.33 -9.73
CA VAL A 89 -17.07 3.36 -11.14
C VAL A 89 -15.55 3.59 -11.26
N VAL A 90 -14.96 4.49 -10.49
CA VAL A 90 -13.49 4.70 -10.49
C VAL A 90 -12.76 3.40 -10.13
N SER A 91 -13.21 2.71 -9.08
CA SER A 91 -12.60 1.44 -8.66
C SER A 91 -12.73 0.36 -9.74
N GLN A 92 -13.91 0.23 -10.36
CA GLN A 92 -14.15 -0.73 -11.43
C GLN A 92 -13.28 -0.45 -12.66
N ARG A 93 -13.05 0.82 -13.02
CA ARG A 93 -12.12 1.17 -14.10
C ARG A 93 -10.69 0.76 -13.79
N ILE A 94 -10.19 1.04 -12.59
CA ILE A 94 -8.83 0.62 -12.17
C ILE A 94 -8.71 -0.90 -12.19
N ILE A 95 -9.65 -1.60 -11.60
CA ILE A 95 -9.65 -3.06 -11.48
C ILE A 95 -9.78 -3.73 -12.86
N SER A 96 -10.72 -3.28 -13.69
CA SER A 96 -10.87 -3.79 -15.06
C SER A 96 -9.64 -3.50 -15.91
N ARG A 97 -9.07 -2.29 -15.78
CA ARG A 97 -7.82 -1.94 -16.47
C ARG A 97 -6.70 -2.86 -16.02
N SER A 98 -6.58 -3.19 -14.73
CA SER A 98 -5.56 -4.10 -14.20
C SER A 98 -5.74 -5.54 -14.71
N ALA A 99 -6.97 -6.04 -14.71
CA ALA A 99 -7.30 -7.40 -15.13
C ALA A 99 -7.10 -7.63 -16.64
N MET A 100 -7.33 -6.61 -17.46
CA MET A 100 -7.25 -6.71 -18.92
C MET A 100 -5.83 -6.51 -19.50
N GLN A 101 -4.79 -6.32 -18.68
CA GLN A 101 -3.44 -6.11 -19.21
C GLN A 101 -2.81 -7.37 -19.79
N SER A 102 -3.26 -8.55 -19.35
CA SER A 102 -2.70 -9.82 -19.80
C SER A 102 -3.77 -10.85 -20.10
N PRO A 103 -3.58 -11.71 -21.13
CA PRO A 103 -4.39 -12.92 -21.29
C PRO A 103 -4.04 -14.00 -20.26
N LEU A 104 -2.92 -13.85 -19.54
CA LEU A 104 -2.48 -14.78 -18.50
C LEU A 104 -3.12 -14.42 -17.16
N ALA A 105 -3.48 -15.45 -16.39
CA ALA A 105 -3.99 -15.26 -15.04
C ALA A 105 -2.87 -14.80 -14.08
N TYR A 106 -3.26 -14.06 -13.04
CA TYR A 106 -2.36 -13.66 -11.98
C TYR A 106 -2.31 -14.72 -10.87
N THR A 107 -1.13 -14.98 -10.31
CA THR A 107 -0.97 -15.80 -9.09
C THR A 107 -0.83 -14.94 -7.85
N THR A 108 -0.13 -13.82 -7.98
CA THR A 108 0.03 -12.83 -6.92
C THR A 108 -0.48 -11.48 -7.41
N ALA A 109 -1.30 -10.83 -6.59
CA ALA A 109 -1.67 -9.43 -6.82
C ALA A 109 -1.37 -8.60 -5.56
N VAL A 110 -0.84 -7.39 -5.76
CA VAL A 110 -0.48 -6.46 -4.69
C VAL A 110 -1.12 -5.11 -4.94
N LEU A 111 -1.81 -4.57 -3.93
CA LEU A 111 -2.41 -3.24 -3.96
C LEU A 111 -1.74 -2.32 -2.94
N PHE A 112 -1.17 -1.20 -3.42
CA PHE A 112 -0.68 -0.12 -2.57
C PHE A 112 -1.69 1.03 -2.53
N ASN A 113 -2.41 1.11 -1.42
CA ASN A 113 -3.26 2.25 -1.07
C ASN A 113 -2.38 3.41 -0.55
N ASN A 114 -1.61 4.03 -1.43
CA ASN A 114 -0.73 5.15 -1.13
C ASN A 114 -1.37 6.53 -1.38
N ALA A 115 -2.28 6.64 -2.35
CA ALA A 115 -2.92 7.92 -2.67
C ALA A 115 -3.58 8.55 -1.43
N GLY A 116 -3.31 9.83 -1.23
CA GLY A 116 -3.86 10.60 -0.14
C GLY A 116 -3.48 12.07 -0.21
N THR A 117 -4.21 12.88 0.54
CA THR A 117 -3.95 14.29 0.75
C THR A 117 -3.95 14.57 2.24
N LEU A 118 -3.21 15.61 2.64
CA LEU A 118 -3.21 16.04 4.03
C LEU A 118 -4.53 16.70 4.46
N GLY A 119 -5.42 17.04 3.51
CA GLY A 119 -6.67 17.77 3.80
C GLY A 119 -6.40 19.18 4.32
N THR A 120 -7.38 19.76 5.02
CA THR A 120 -7.26 21.08 5.66
C THR A 120 -6.60 20.93 7.02
N LEU A 121 -5.50 21.67 7.25
CA LEU A 121 -4.86 21.77 8.56
C LEU A 121 -5.53 22.86 9.39
N SER A 122 -6.50 22.47 10.21
CA SER A 122 -7.14 23.38 11.17
C SER A 122 -7.78 22.59 12.31
N ARG A 123 -8.08 23.27 13.41
CA ARG A 123 -8.79 22.65 14.53
C ARG A 123 -10.19 22.23 14.08
N ILE A 124 -10.70 21.16 14.68
CA ILE A 124 -11.96 20.55 14.25
C ILE A 124 -13.16 21.52 14.27
N ARG A 125 -13.15 22.49 15.19
CA ARG A 125 -14.20 23.51 15.32
C ARG A 125 -14.25 24.50 14.15
N ASP A 126 -13.15 24.62 13.39
CA ASP A 126 -12.99 25.58 12.30
C ASP A 126 -13.07 24.90 10.92
N GLN A 127 -13.26 23.58 10.87
CA GLN A 127 -13.39 22.85 9.61
C GLN A 127 -14.81 22.90 9.05
N THR A 128 -14.92 23.09 7.73
CA THR A 128 -16.20 23.01 7.05
C THR A 128 -16.56 21.56 6.74
N ILE A 129 -17.85 21.23 6.73
CA ILE A 129 -18.34 19.90 6.34
C ILE A 129 -17.87 19.52 4.92
N SER A 130 -17.76 20.52 4.03
CA SER A 130 -17.29 20.32 2.66
C SER A 130 -15.83 19.83 2.63
N ASP A 131 -14.96 20.44 3.43
CA ASP A 131 -13.54 20.04 3.50
C ASP A 131 -13.35 18.67 4.15
N MET A 132 -14.16 18.38 5.19
CA MET A 132 -14.18 17.06 5.82
C MET A 132 -14.59 15.98 4.80
N ARG A 133 -15.68 16.20 4.06
CA ARG A 133 -16.17 15.26 3.04
C ARG A 133 -15.14 15.01 1.94
N LYS A 134 -14.57 16.06 1.36
CA LYS A 134 -13.50 15.92 0.34
C LYS A 134 -12.32 15.10 0.87
N SER A 135 -11.93 15.32 2.12
CA SER A 135 -10.84 14.57 2.74
C SER A 135 -11.23 13.10 2.94
N ILE A 136 -12.45 12.82 3.39
CA ILE A 136 -13.00 11.47 3.55
C ILE A 136 -13.10 10.74 2.21
N ASP A 137 -13.60 11.38 1.16
CA ASP A 137 -13.80 10.75 -0.15
C ASP A 137 -12.46 10.25 -0.72
N VAL A 138 -11.46 11.13 -0.75
CA VAL A 138 -10.13 10.81 -1.29
C VAL A 138 -9.34 9.88 -0.39
N ASN A 139 -9.32 10.13 0.93
CA ASN A 139 -8.41 9.42 1.82
C ASN A 139 -9.02 8.19 2.47
N LEU A 140 -10.35 8.08 2.58
CA LEU A 140 -11.02 6.96 3.24
C LEU A 140 -11.88 6.15 2.26
N MET A 141 -12.80 6.77 1.54
CA MET A 141 -13.71 6.01 0.67
C MET A 141 -12.97 5.35 -0.49
N ALA A 142 -12.07 6.07 -1.16
CA ALA A 142 -11.29 5.53 -2.27
C ALA A 142 -10.51 4.24 -1.94
N PRO A 143 -9.63 4.19 -0.92
CA PRO A 143 -8.90 2.96 -0.59
C PRO A 143 -9.82 1.84 -0.09
N LEU A 144 -10.92 2.14 0.62
CA LEU A 144 -11.85 1.12 1.12
C LEU A 144 -12.56 0.42 -0.04
N VAL A 145 -13.17 1.19 -0.94
CA VAL A 145 -13.88 0.67 -2.12
C VAL A 145 -12.92 -0.07 -3.04
N LEU A 146 -11.73 0.50 -3.28
CA LEU A 146 -10.72 -0.14 -4.12
C LEU A 146 -10.23 -1.46 -3.52
N SER A 147 -10.03 -1.55 -2.20
CA SER A 147 -9.62 -2.79 -1.53
C SER A 147 -10.69 -3.88 -1.63
N ALA A 148 -11.96 -3.53 -1.44
CA ALA A 148 -13.07 -4.47 -1.59
C ALA A 148 -13.19 -4.98 -3.04
N ALA A 149 -13.08 -4.08 -4.02
CA ALA A 149 -13.11 -4.44 -5.44
C ALA A 149 -11.90 -5.32 -5.83
N PHE A 150 -10.71 -5.02 -5.29
CA PHE A 150 -9.50 -5.79 -5.49
C PHE A 150 -9.62 -7.22 -4.94
N LEU A 151 -10.02 -7.38 -3.68
CA LEU A 151 -10.22 -8.69 -3.05
C LEU A 151 -11.22 -9.54 -3.85
N LYS A 152 -12.31 -8.92 -4.28
CA LYS A 152 -13.34 -9.59 -5.10
C LYS A 152 -12.82 -10.02 -6.47
N GLN A 153 -12.11 -9.13 -7.19
CA GLN A 153 -11.65 -9.41 -8.55
C GLN A 153 -10.57 -10.49 -8.59
N PHE A 154 -9.66 -10.47 -7.62
CA PHE A 154 -8.49 -11.34 -7.59
C PHE A 154 -8.66 -12.49 -6.60
N ALA A 155 -9.90 -12.88 -6.30
CA ALA A 155 -10.22 -13.95 -5.36
C ALA A 155 -9.57 -15.30 -5.73
N ASP A 156 -9.29 -15.56 -7.01
CA ASP A 156 -8.62 -16.79 -7.46
C ASP A 156 -7.09 -16.74 -7.38
N CYS A 157 -6.50 -15.60 -7.03
CA CYS A 157 -5.05 -15.51 -6.83
C CYS A 157 -4.61 -16.32 -5.61
N SER A 158 -3.48 -17.02 -5.73
CA SER A 158 -2.90 -17.77 -4.62
C SER A 158 -2.34 -16.88 -3.51
N LYS A 159 -2.00 -15.63 -3.84
CA LYS A 159 -1.51 -14.64 -2.87
C LYS A 159 -2.06 -13.26 -3.21
N LEU A 160 -2.61 -12.60 -2.21
CA LEU A 160 -3.04 -11.19 -2.28
C LEU A 160 -2.30 -10.41 -1.20
N ILE A 161 -1.81 -9.23 -1.54
CA ILE A 161 -1.15 -8.34 -0.58
C ILE A 161 -1.79 -6.96 -0.65
N LEU A 162 -2.27 -6.45 0.47
CA LEU A 162 -2.78 -5.09 0.59
C LEU A 162 -1.85 -4.28 1.49
N VAL A 163 -1.28 -3.20 0.95
CA VAL A 163 -0.45 -2.26 1.68
C VAL A 163 -1.20 -0.95 1.84
N ASN A 164 -1.50 -0.59 3.07
CA ASN A 164 -2.02 0.72 3.44
C ASN A 164 -0.86 1.62 3.87
N VAL A 165 -0.63 2.72 3.14
CA VAL A 165 0.31 3.73 3.60
C VAL A 165 -0.34 4.52 4.74
N SER A 166 0.05 4.17 5.96
CA SER A 166 -0.43 4.71 7.22
C SER A 166 0.39 5.94 7.64
N SER A 167 0.42 6.24 8.94
CA SER A 167 1.15 7.34 9.57
C SER A 167 1.14 7.14 11.09
N LEU A 168 2.11 7.71 11.80
CA LEU A 168 2.04 7.90 13.25
C LEU A 168 0.72 8.59 13.68
N ALA A 169 0.16 9.44 12.82
CA ALA A 169 -1.14 10.09 13.05
C ALA A 169 -2.34 9.10 13.13
N ALA A 170 -2.17 7.83 12.75
CA ALA A 170 -3.17 6.78 12.92
C ALA A 170 -3.32 6.33 14.39
N ILE A 171 -2.24 6.43 15.16
CA ILE A 171 -2.15 5.89 16.53
C ILE A 171 -1.86 6.98 17.58
N GLN A 172 -1.53 8.19 17.14
CA GLN A 172 -1.25 9.33 18.00
C GLN A 172 -2.02 10.58 17.54
N PRO A 173 -2.66 11.33 18.45
CA PRO A 173 -3.32 12.59 18.11
C PRO A 173 -2.31 13.74 17.95
N PHE A 174 -2.57 14.63 17.00
CA PHE A 174 -1.84 15.88 16.79
C PHE A 174 -2.83 17.06 16.67
N ASP A 175 -2.50 18.22 17.24
CA ASP A 175 -3.33 19.43 17.07
C ASP A 175 -3.43 19.77 15.58
N THR A 176 -4.60 20.25 15.14
CA THR A 176 -4.96 20.59 13.75
C THR A 176 -5.04 19.42 12.76
N TRP A 177 -4.82 18.17 13.21
CA TRP A 177 -4.83 16.96 12.35
C TRP A 177 -6.10 16.12 12.52
N GLY A 178 -7.13 16.62 13.21
CA GLY A 178 -8.30 15.83 13.64
C GLY A 178 -8.90 14.92 12.56
N VAL A 179 -9.17 15.45 11.36
CA VAL A 179 -9.73 14.66 10.25
C VAL A 179 -8.69 13.71 9.66
N TYR A 180 -7.45 14.15 9.47
CA TYR A 180 -6.38 13.30 8.93
C TYR A 180 -6.09 12.11 9.85
N SER A 181 -5.90 12.35 11.15
CA SER A 181 -5.69 11.31 12.16
C SER A 181 -6.86 10.34 12.22
N SER A 182 -8.10 10.85 12.23
CA SER A 182 -9.30 10.00 12.25
C SER A 182 -9.37 9.08 11.03
N ILE A 183 -9.05 9.61 9.83
CA ILE A 183 -9.03 8.82 8.61
C ILE A 183 -7.91 7.77 8.64
N LYS A 184 -6.70 8.13 9.07
CA LYS A 184 -5.59 7.17 9.16
C LYS A 184 -5.88 6.06 10.15
N ALA A 185 -6.45 6.37 11.32
CA ALA A 185 -6.91 5.38 12.28
C ALA A 185 -8.00 4.46 11.69
N ALA A 186 -8.99 5.03 10.99
CA ALA A 186 -10.04 4.26 10.34
C ALA A 186 -9.50 3.34 9.24
N ARG A 187 -8.52 3.78 8.45
CA ARG A 187 -7.87 2.96 7.43
C ARG A 187 -7.10 1.79 8.03
N ASP A 188 -6.38 2.01 9.12
CA ASP A 188 -5.64 0.95 9.81
C ASP A 188 -6.59 -0.11 10.35
N MET A 189 -7.67 0.32 11.03
CA MET A 189 -8.70 -0.58 11.53
C MET A 189 -9.37 -1.36 10.39
N PHE A 190 -9.71 -0.70 9.28
CA PHE A 190 -10.30 -1.38 8.12
C PHE A 190 -9.39 -2.48 7.57
N HIS A 191 -8.09 -2.22 7.46
CA HIS A 191 -7.12 -3.22 7.00
C HIS A 191 -6.89 -4.34 8.03
N GLN A 192 -6.94 -4.04 9.33
CA GLN A 192 -6.94 -5.07 10.38
C GLN A 192 -8.17 -5.98 10.27
N VAL A 193 -9.36 -5.42 9.99
CA VAL A 193 -10.59 -6.20 9.78
C VAL A 193 -10.44 -7.12 8.57
N ILE A 194 -9.91 -6.64 7.44
CA ILE A 194 -9.62 -7.51 6.27
C ILE A 194 -8.74 -8.70 6.66
N ALA A 195 -7.67 -8.46 7.43
CA ALA A 195 -6.76 -9.52 7.85
C ALA A 195 -7.47 -10.60 8.71
N VAL A 196 -8.40 -10.19 9.58
CA VAL A 196 -9.19 -11.10 10.42
C VAL A 196 -10.22 -11.86 9.59
N GLU A 197 -10.96 -11.17 8.72
CA GLU A 197 -11.99 -11.78 7.86
C GLU A 197 -11.39 -12.85 6.95
N GLU A 198 -10.31 -12.55 6.25
CA GLU A 198 -9.67 -13.49 5.32
C GLU A 198 -9.00 -14.67 6.05
N ALA A 199 -8.43 -14.45 7.25
CA ALA A 199 -7.91 -15.54 8.06
C ALA A 199 -9.01 -16.52 8.50
N ASN A 200 -10.20 -16.00 8.83
CA ASN A 200 -11.34 -16.85 9.18
C ASN A 200 -11.86 -17.62 7.96
N ILE A 201 -11.93 -16.98 6.79
CA ILE A 201 -12.29 -17.65 5.53
C ILE A 201 -11.31 -18.80 5.23
N ASP A 202 -10.00 -18.54 5.30
CA ASP A 202 -8.95 -19.56 5.10
C ASP A 202 -9.12 -20.74 6.08
N ALA A 203 -9.45 -20.46 7.35
CA ALA A 203 -9.68 -21.47 8.38
C ALA A 203 -10.96 -22.29 8.13
N GLU A 204 -12.06 -21.65 7.74
CA GLU A 204 -13.33 -22.29 7.40
C GLU A 204 -13.18 -23.22 6.19
N GLU A 205 -12.47 -22.77 5.14
CA GLU A 205 -12.16 -23.60 3.98
C GLU A 205 -11.30 -24.81 4.35
N ALA A 206 -10.27 -24.61 5.17
CA ALA A 206 -9.40 -25.69 5.63
C ALA A 206 -10.17 -26.74 6.46
N LEU A 207 -11.13 -26.30 7.29
CA LEU A 207 -12.00 -27.19 8.06
C LEU A 207 -12.95 -27.97 7.15
N SER A 208 -13.58 -27.30 6.18
CA SER A 208 -14.49 -27.93 5.20
C SER A 208 -13.78 -29.03 4.40
N LYS A 209 -12.55 -28.77 3.95
CA LYS A 209 -11.69 -29.74 3.25
C LYS A 209 -11.27 -30.93 4.13
N ARG A 210 -11.20 -30.77 5.46
CA ARG A 210 -10.89 -31.85 6.41
C ARG A 210 -12.11 -32.69 6.76
N THR A 211 -13.31 -32.11 6.83
CA THR A 211 -14.54 -32.86 7.18
C THR A 211 -14.99 -33.86 6.11
N THR A 212 -14.46 -33.81 4.90
CA THR A 212 -14.66 -34.82 3.84
C THR A 212 -13.67 -36.00 3.91
N SER A 213 -12.78 -36.03 4.92
CA SER A 213 -11.90 -37.16 5.25
C SER A 213 -12.01 -37.54 6.74
N PRO A 214 -11.89 -38.82 7.14
CA PRO A 214 -12.16 -39.21 8.51
C PRO A 214 -11.02 -38.83 9.48
N CYS A 215 -11.40 -38.05 10.50
CA CYS A 215 -10.87 -37.95 11.88
C CYS A 215 -9.52 -37.26 12.16
N SER A 216 -9.55 -36.18 12.95
CA SER A 216 -9.19 -36.17 14.40
C SER A 216 -9.28 -34.74 14.94
N LYS A 217 -9.82 -34.61 16.16
CA LYS A 217 -9.99 -33.34 16.88
C LYS A 217 -8.80 -33.18 17.82
N ASP A 218 -7.96 -32.16 17.61
CA ASP A 218 -7.10 -31.60 18.66
C ASP A 218 -6.69 -30.15 18.35
N THR A 219 -6.91 -29.29 19.35
CA THR A 219 -6.24 -28.00 19.73
C THR A 219 -6.25 -26.81 18.76
N GLN A 220 -6.90 -25.68 19.11
CA GLN A 220 -6.52 -24.57 20.02
C GLN A 220 -5.53 -23.54 19.43
N ASP A 221 -6.11 -22.38 19.10
CA ASP A 221 -5.67 -20.99 19.30
C ASP A 221 -4.16 -20.68 19.35
N THR A 222 -3.64 -20.09 18.26
CA THR A 222 -2.44 -19.23 18.27
C THR A 222 -2.52 -18.22 17.12
N GLN A 223 -2.52 -16.91 17.45
CA GLN A 223 -2.18 -15.82 16.54
C GLN A 223 -0.68 -15.86 16.18
N ALA A 224 -0.22 -16.96 15.57
CA ALA A 224 1.11 -17.04 15.01
C ALA A 224 1.16 -16.28 13.67
N PRO A 225 2.32 -15.73 13.25
CA PRO A 225 2.48 -15.19 11.91
C PRO A 225 2.25 -16.30 10.89
N LEU A 226 1.06 -16.33 10.28
CA LEU A 226 0.79 -17.22 9.16
C LEU A 226 1.49 -16.63 7.94
N LYS A 227 2.80 -16.90 7.79
CA LYS A 227 3.54 -16.70 6.52
C LYS A 227 2.82 -17.35 5.32
N SER A 228 1.90 -18.27 5.59
CA SER A 228 1.08 -18.99 4.61
C SER A 228 -0.32 -18.41 4.36
N ALA A 229 -0.70 -17.28 4.98
CA ALA A 229 -2.01 -16.68 4.75
C ALA A 229 -2.14 -16.25 3.29
N ARG A 230 -3.29 -16.57 2.66
CA ARG A 230 -3.53 -16.22 1.25
C ARG A 230 -3.59 -14.71 1.06
N VAL A 231 -4.25 -14.02 1.97
CA VAL A 231 -4.33 -12.56 2.01
C VAL A 231 -3.42 -12.01 3.11
N ARG A 232 -2.48 -11.16 2.70
CA ARG A 232 -1.53 -10.47 3.57
C ARG A 232 -1.87 -8.99 3.57
N VAL A 233 -1.85 -8.36 4.73
CA VAL A 233 -2.22 -6.97 4.93
C VAL A 233 -1.15 -6.29 5.79
N LEU A 234 -0.71 -5.11 5.37
CA LEU A 234 0.29 -4.32 6.07
C LEU A 234 -0.16 -2.85 6.15
N ASN A 235 -0.20 -2.30 7.37
CA ASN A 235 -0.31 -0.87 7.60
C ASN A 235 1.10 -0.32 7.82
N TYR A 236 1.66 0.37 6.83
CA TYR A 236 3.03 0.86 6.88
C TYR A 236 3.08 2.38 7.07
N ALA A 237 3.66 2.85 8.18
CA ALA A 237 3.91 4.27 8.42
C ALA A 237 5.33 4.64 7.93
N PRO A 238 5.47 5.44 6.84
CA PRO A 238 6.75 5.60 6.16
C PRO A 238 7.70 6.61 6.83
N GLY A 239 7.35 7.13 8.01
CA GLY A 239 8.05 8.22 8.67
C GLY A 239 7.78 9.61 8.05
N PRO A 240 8.35 10.67 8.63
CA PRO A 240 8.26 12.05 8.14
C PRO A 240 9.16 12.24 6.91
N MET A 241 8.59 11.97 5.73
CA MET A 241 9.34 11.97 4.48
C MET A 241 9.55 13.35 3.88
N ASP A 242 10.71 13.62 3.29
CA ASP A 242 10.95 14.86 2.56
C ASP A 242 10.21 14.86 1.21
N THR A 243 9.01 15.42 1.20
CA THR A 243 8.08 15.45 0.07
C THR A 243 7.34 16.78 -0.01
N ASP A 244 6.57 16.98 -1.07
CA ASP A 244 5.63 18.12 -1.19
C ASP A 244 4.68 18.20 0.01
N MET A 245 4.20 17.06 0.53
CA MET A 245 3.26 17.03 1.66
C MET A 245 3.91 17.59 2.93
N GLN A 246 5.14 17.19 3.21
CA GLN A 246 5.96 17.71 4.30
C GLN A 246 6.26 19.20 4.07
N THR A 247 6.72 19.60 2.87
CA THR A 247 6.88 21.03 2.54
C THR A 247 5.62 21.85 2.85
N ARG A 248 4.44 21.30 2.54
CA ARG A 248 3.16 21.95 2.85
C ARG A 248 2.90 22.06 4.35
N ILE A 249 3.21 21.03 5.15
CA ILE A 249 3.17 21.09 6.62
C ILE A 249 4.05 22.23 7.13
N ARG A 250 5.32 22.31 6.70
CA ARG A 250 6.24 23.38 7.14
C ARG A 250 5.74 24.77 6.79
N ASN A 251 5.01 24.92 5.69
CA ASN A 251 4.52 26.22 5.23
C ASN A 251 3.18 26.61 5.87
N GLU A 252 2.22 25.69 5.93
CA GLU A 252 0.81 25.99 6.19
C GLU A 252 0.31 25.60 7.58
N MET A 253 1.07 24.79 8.35
CA MET A 253 0.62 24.32 9.66
C MET A 253 0.35 25.48 10.64
N PRO A 254 -0.86 25.56 11.23
CA PRO A 254 -1.21 26.66 12.13
C PRO A 254 -0.70 26.48 13.56
N GLU A 255 -0.47 25.24 14.00
CA GLU A 255 0.14 24.97 15.31
C GLU A 255 1.65 25.24 15.21
N ILE A 256 2.14 26.19 16.01
CA ILE A 256 3.45 26.80 15.86
C ILE A 256 4.56 25.84 16.31
N GLU A 257 4.36 25.13 17.42
CA GLU A 257 5.40 24.29 18.01
C GLU A 257 5.70 23.07 17.13
N LEU A 258 4.66 22.39 16.66
CA LEU A 258 4.72 21.26 15.74
C LEU A 258 5.27 21.68 14.38
N LYS A 259 4.87 22.86 13.89
CA LYS A 259 5.47 23.44 12.66
C LYS A 259 6.97 23.66 12.83
N GLN A 260 7.39 24.27 13.95
CA GLN A 260 8.81 24.50 14.25
C GLN A 260 9.58 23.19 14.39
N ALA A 261 8.97 22.15 14.97
CA ALA A 261 9.57 20.82 15.03
C ALA A 261 9.84 20.26 13.62
N TYR A 262 8.86 20.32 12.71
CA TYR A 262 9.04 19.85 11.33
C TYR A 262 10.03 20.69 10.51
N VAL A 263 10.10 22.01 10.75
CA VAL A 263 11.12 22.89 10.16
C VAL A 263 12.51 22.50 10.66
N LYS A 264 12.67 22.32 11.97
CA LYS A 264 13.94 21.90 12.55
C LYS A 264 14.41 20.55 12.00
N MET A 265 13.50 19.57 11.87
CA MET A 265 13.83 18.27 11.28
C MET A 265 14.34 18.40 9.84
N HIS A 266 13.71 19.26 9.03
CA HIS A 266 14.16 19.56 7.68
C HIS A 266 15.56 20.20 7.68
N ASP A 267 15.75 21.26 8.46
CA ASP A 267 17.01 22.02 8.50
C ASP A 267 18.18 21.19 9.03
N GLN A 268 17.89 20.16 9.82
CA GLN A 268 18.88 19.21 10.36
C GLN A 268 19.06 17.96 9.48
N GLY A 269 18.38 17.86 8.34
CA GLY A 269 18.46 16.68 7.45
C GLY A 269 17.93 15.39 8.08
N GLN A 270 16.96 15.49 9.00
CA GLN A 270 16.39 14.36 9.75
C GLN A 270 15.10 13.79 9.12
N LEU A 271 14.66 14.36 8.00
CA LEU A 271 13.54 13.80 7.24
C LEU A 271 13.98 12.54 6.51
N VAL A 272 13.07 11.59 6.42
CA VAL A 272 13.32 10.32 5.74
C VAL A 272 13.31 10.56 4.23
N ASP A 273 14.32 10.05 3.52
CA ASP A 273 14.27 10.00 2.06
C ASP A 273 13.14 9.04 1.63
N PRO A 274 12.19 9.47 0.77
CA PRO A 274 11.12 8.60 0.29
C PRO A 274 11.60 7.28 -0.32
N ASN A 275 12.78 7.25 -0.95
CA ASN A 275 13.36 6.05 -1.54
C ASN A 275 13.85 5.08 -0.45
N ASP A 276 14.51 5.59 0.59
CA ASP A 276 14.96 4.76 1.72
C ASP A 276 13.77 4.09 2.41
N SER A 277 12.70 4.85 2.66
CA SER A 277 11.47 4.30 3.24
C SER A 277 10.79 3.27 2.33
N ALA A 278 10.87 3.46 1.00
CA ALA A 278 10.32 2.51 0.04
C ALA A 278 11.13 1.21 -0.02
N SER A 279 12.46 1.29 0.11
CA SER A 279 13.33 0.11 0.21
C SER A 279 13.07 -0.70 1.48
N VAL A 280 12.83 -0.03 2.62
CA VAL A 280 12.39 -0.71 3.86
C VAL A 280 11.06 -1.42 3.65
N LEU A 281 10.09 -0.78 2.99
CA LEU A 281 8.82 -1.40 2.65
C LEU A 281 8.99 -2.64 1.76
N MET A 282 9.81 -2.57 0.70
CA MET A 282 10.08 -3.73 -0.15
C MET A 282 10.69 -4.89 0.66
N SER A 283 11.63 -4.60 1.55
CA SER A 283 12.25 -5.60 2.43
C SER A 283 11.24 -6.28 3.38
N LEU A 284 10.28 -5.52 3.91
CA LEU A 284 9.17 -6.08 4.71
C LEU A 284 8.30 -7.03 3.88
N LEU A 285 7.99 -6.65 2.64
CA LEU A 285 7.17 -7.47 1.74
C LEU A 285 7.89 -8.74 1.26
N GLU A 286 9.21 -8.65 1.05
CA GLU A 286 10.06 -9.78 0.64
C GLU A 286 10.24 -10.80 1.76
N SER A 287 10.52 -10.34 2.99
CA SER A 287 10.68 -11.22 4.15
C SER A 287 9.36 -11.88 4.55
N ASP A 288 8.25 -11.15 4.37
CA ASP A 288 6.89 -11.56 4.73
C ASP A 288 6.77 -12.01 6.20
N ASP A 289 7.64 -11.48 7.06
CA ASP A 289 7.74 -11.84 8.48
C ASP A 289 6.79 -11.03 9.38
N TYR A 290 6.14 -10.00 8.85
CA TYR A 290 5.24 -9.14 9.60
C TYR A 290 3.97 -9.86 10.05
N ILE A 291 3.41 -9.41 11.18
CA ILE A 291 2.11 -9.88 11.67
C ILE A 291 1.03 -9.36 10.71
N ASN A 292 0.14 -10.23 10.25
CA ASN A 292 -0.90 -9.86 9.30
C ASN A 292 -1.84 -8.79 9.89
N GLY A 293 -2.04 -7.68 9.17
CA GLY A 293 -2.82 -6.53 9.62
C GLY A 293 -2.10 -5.56 10.56
N SER A 294 -0.84 -5.83 10.93
CA SER A 294 -0.10 -4.97 11.87
C SER A 294 0.20 -3.57 11.31
N HIS A 295 0.36 -2.62 12.23
CA HIS A 295 0.94 -1.31 11.99
C HIS A 295 2.45 -1.39 12.23
N ILE A 296 3.25 -1.03 11.23
CA ILE A 296 4.71 -0.99 11.32
C ILE A 296 5.18 0.39 10.88
N ASP A 297 5.95 1.06 11.74
CA ASP A 297 6.60 2.32 11.40
C ASP A 297 8.01 2.07 10.83
N TYR A 298 8.45 2.95 9.93
CA TYR A 298 9.79 2.96 9.36
C TYR A 298 10.88 2.82 10.45
N TYR A 299 10.72 3.51 11.58
CA TYR A 299 11.72 3.48 12.66
C TYR A 299 11.71 2.16 13.47
N ASP A 300 10.60 1.41 13.49
CA ASP A 300 10.54 0.12 14.18
C ASP A 300 11.50 -0.89 13.52
N VAL A 301 11.57 -0.86 12.19
CA VAL A 301 12.43 -1.76 11.41
C VAL A 301 13.90 -1.42 11.61
N GLN A 302 14.25 -0.13 11.53
CA GLN A 302 15.63 0.35 11.70
C GLN A 302 16.20 0.02 13.09
N ASN A 303 15.39 0.17 14.15
CA ASN A 303 15.81 -0.15 15.51
C ASN A 303 16.05 -1.66 15.71
N THR A 304 15.36 -2.51 14.95
CA THR A 304 15.53 -3.96 14.99
C THR A 304 16.82 -4.42 14.30
N GLU A 305 17.32 -3.67 13.31
CA GLU A 305 18.62 -3.94 12.69
C GLU A 305 19.79 -3.39 13.51
N LEU A 306 19.63 -2.23 14.15
CA LEU A 306 20.64 -1.62 15.02
C LEU A 306 20.86 -2.40 16.32
N SER A 307 19.84 -3.09 16.84
CA SER A 307 19.97 -3.96 18.02
C SER A 307 20.59 -5.34 17.74
N LYS A 308 20.85 -5.66 16.46
CA LYS A 308 21.52 -6.89 16.02
C LYS A 308 23.02 -6.68 15.68
N LYS A 309 23.53 -5.45 15.80
CA LYS A 309 24.96 -5.12 15.67
C LYS A 309 25.58 -4.87 17.04
#